data_AF-A0A9X6TIR3-F1
#
_entry.id   AF-A0A9X6TIR3-F1
#
_cell.length_a   1.000
_cell.length_b   1.000
_cell.length_c   1.000
_cell.angle_alpha   90.00
_cell.angle_beta   90.00
_cell.angle_gamma   90.00
#
_symmetry.space_group_name_H-M   'P 1'
#
loop_
_entity.id
_entity.type
_entity.pdbx_description
1 polymer ?
#
loop_
_entity_poly.entity_id
_entity_poly.type
_entity_poly.pdbx_seq_one_letter_code
_entity_poly.pdbx_strand_id
1 'polypeptide(L)'
;MLGNAIEITISEEQLKPLVNAEVKRIIEEKEEVGTIWNMERLCKEWSRSDEWIKNNELYEMKDKGIAIKDGNRWTFDAKAAKEYISDWFRKRVLQQMDQK
;
A
#
# COMPACT_ATOMS: atom_id res chain seq x y z
N MET A 1 4.65 11.92 -53.45
CA MET A 1 5.27 11.23 -52.31
C MET A 1 4.16 10.61 -51.48
N LEU A 2 3.89 9.33 -51.66
CA LEU A 2 2.95 8.59 -50.82
C LEU A 2 3.76 8.09 -49.64
N GLY A 3 3.52 8.64 -48.44
CA GLY A 3 4.16 8.16 -47.22
C GLY A 3 3.75 6.71 -46.99
N ASN A 4 4.72 5.81 -46.87
CA ASN A 4 4.46 4.42 -46.53
C ASN A 4 3.85 4.37 -45.13
N ALA A 5 2.55 4.13 -45.05
CA ALA A 5 1.89 3.80 -43.80
C ALA A 5 2.27 2.36 -43.44
N ILE A 6 2.93 2.18 -42.29
CA ILE A 6 3.22 0.86 -41.73
C ILE A 6 2.14 0.59 -40.70
N GLU A 7 1.34 -0.43 -40.95
CA GLU A 7 0.32 -0.90 -40.03
C GLU A 7 0.90 -2.08 -39.22
N ILE A 8 1.02 -1.92 -37.91
CA ILE A 8 1.55 -2.95 -37.01
C ILE A 8 0.36 -3.56 -36.27
N THR A 9 0.09 -4.82 -36.54
CA THR A 9 -0.96 -5.59 -35.85
C THR A 9 -0.33 -6.45 -34.76
N ILE A 10 -0.62 -6.14 -33.50
CA ILE A 10 -0.22 -6.93 -32.34
C ILE A 10 -1.47 -7.57 -31.73
N SER A 11 -1.39 -8.84 -31.37
CA SER A 11 -2.51 -9.52 -30.72
C SER A 11 -2.66 -9.08 -29.27
N GLU A 12 -3.89 -9.13 -28.74
CA GLU A 12 -4.14 -8.78 -27.34
C GLU A 12 -3.35 -9.67 -26.36
N GLU A 13 -3.15 -10.94 -26.71
CA GLU A 13 -2.34 -11.89 -25.92
C GLU A 13 -0.87 -11.46 -25.82
N GLN A 14 -0.32 -10.84 -26.87
CA GLN A 14 1.04 -10.31 -26.86
C GLN A 14 1.13 -8.96 -26.14
N LEU A 15 0.06 -8.16 -26.20
CA LEU A 15 0.02 -6.82 -25.60
C LEU A 15 -0.20 -6.85 -24.08
N LYS A 16 -1.07 -7.74 -23.60
CA LYS A 16 -1.47 -7.81 -22.18
C LYS A 16 -0.29 -7.93 -21.20
N PRO A 17 0.69 -8.82 -21.43
CA PRO A 17 1.83 -8.95 -20.53
C PRO A 17 2.68 -7.67 -20.45
N LEU A 18 2.86 -6.98 -21.59
CA LEU A 18 3.65 -5.75 -21.68
C LEU A 18 2.95 -4.60 -20.94
N VAL A 19 1.64 -4.45 -21.14
CA VAL A 19 0.84 -3.44 -20.43
C VAL A 19 0.83 -3.72 -18.92
N ASN A 20 0.62 -4.97 -18.52
CA ASN A 20 0.63 -5.34 -17.10
C ASN A 20 1.99 -5.08 -16.44
N ALA A 21 3.08 -5.40 -17.12
CA ALA A 21 4.42 -5.15 -16.63
C ALA A 21 4.70 -3.64 -16.48
N GLU A 22 4.29 -2.84 -17.46
CA GLU A 22 4.51 -1.39 -17.42
C GLU A 22 3.63 -0.69 -16.38
N VAL A 23 2.36 -1.08 -16.27
CA VAL A 23 1.47 -0.55 -15.22
C VAL A 23 1.99 -0.92 -13.84
N LYS A 24 2.46 -2.16 -13.65
CA LYS A 24 3.08 -2.59 -12.39
C LYS A 24 4.34 -1.79 -12.09
N ARG A 25 5.23 -1.62 -13.06
CA ARG A 25 6.45 -0.81 -12.92
C ARG A 25 6.12 0.63 -12.53
N ILE A 26 5.16 1.27 -13.20
CA ILE A 26 4.74 2.65 -12.89
C ILE A 26 4.18 2.76 -11.47
N ILE A 27 3.39 1.77 -11.03
CA ILE A 27 2.83 1.75 -9.66
C ILE A 27 3.95 1.55 -8.63
N GLU A 28 4.89 0.64 -8.90
CA GLU A 28 6.04 0.35 -8.02
C GLU A 28 7.02 1.53 -7.94
N GLU A 29 7.35 2.15 -9.07
CA GLU A 29 8.23 3.33 -9.13
C GLU A 29 7.64 4.56 -8.46
N LYS A 30 6.31 4.66 -8.41
CA LYS A 30 5.62 5.78 -7.75
C LYS A 30 5.33 5.53 -6.27
N GLU A 31 5.67 4.36 -5.72
CA GLU A 31 5.21 3.91 -4.38
C GLU A 31 3.68 4.05 -4.17
N GLU A 32 2.89 4.10 -5.26
CA GLU A 32 1.50 4.53 -5.20
C GLU A 32 0.52 3.36 -5.13
N VAL A 33 0.35 2.88 -3.91
CA VAL A 33 -1.00 2.76 -3.37
C VAL A 33 -1.24 3.97 -2.46
N GLY A 34 -1.17 5.17 -3.04
CA GLY A 34 -1.25 6.47 -2.35
C GLY A 34 -0.08 6.75 -1.40
N THR A 35 0.42 8.00 -1.38
CA THR A 35 1.43 8.44 -0.39
C THR A 35 0.84 8.62 1.01
N ILE A 36 -0.48 8.82 1.09
CA ILE A 36 -1.22 9.06 2.33
C ILE A 36 -2.43 8.12 2.38
N TRP A 37 -2.55 7.36 3.47
CA TRP A 37 -3.73 6.56 3.75
C TRP A 37 -4.71 7.32 4.66
N ASN A 38 -5.99 7.07 4.46
CA ASN A 38 -7.01 7.38 5.46
C ASN A 38 -7.26 6.14 6.34
N MET A 39 -8.06 6.29 7.39
CA MET A 39 -8.39 5.17 8.30
C MET A 39 -9.03 3.99 7.56
N GLU A 40 -9.90 4.23 6.58
CA GLU A 40 -10.54 3.17 5.81
C GLU A 40 -9.50 2.31 5.06
N ARG A 41 -8.50 2.94 4.43
CA ARG A 41 -7.42 2.21 3.75
C ARG A 41 -6.56 1.45 4.74
N LEU A 42 -6.19 2.08 5.85
CA LEU A 42 -5.38 1.43 6.90
C LEU A 42 -6.09 0.17 7.45
N CYS A 43 -7.41 0.24 7.69
CA CYS A 43 -8.21 -0.91 8.11
C CYS A 43 -8.14 -2.07 7.10
N LYS A 44 -8.20 -1.77 5.79
CA LYS A 44 -8.10 -2.78 4.72
C LYS A 44 -6.72 -3.44 4.69
N GLU A 45 -5.66 -2.63 4.77
CA GLU A 45 -4.27 -3.12 4.74
C GLU A 45 -3.92 -3.95 5.97
N TRP A 46 -4.38 -3.53 7.15
CA TRP A 46 -4.07 -4.22 8.40
C TRP A 46 -5.07 -5.34 8.74
N SER A 47 -6.19 -5.42 8.03
CA SER A 47 -7.31 -6.32 8.38
C SER A 47 -7.76 -6.15 9.84
N ARG A 48 -7.84 -4.90 10.30
CA ARG A 48 -8.28 -4.51 11.65
C ARG A 48 -9.36 -3.45 11.57
N SER A 49 -10.28 -3.45 12.54
CA SER A 49 -11.33 -2.44 12.62
C SER A 49 -10.76 -1.09 13.06
N ASP A 50 -11.43 -0.01 12.66
CA ASP A 50 -11.09 1.36 13.08
C ASP A 50 -11.02 1.47 14.61
N GLU A 51 -12.02 0.95 15.32
CA GLU A 51 -12.04 0.93 16.79
C GLU A 51 -10.83 0.22 17.39
N TRP A 52 -10.46 -0.95 16.84
CA TRP A 52 -9.29 -1.66 17.31
C TRP A 52 -8.01 -0.85 17.09
N ILE A 53 -7.83 -0.25 15.92
CA ILE A 53 -6.65 0.57 15.62
C ILE A 53 -6.58 1.77 16.57
N LYS A 54 -7.69 2.48 16.78
CA LYS A 54 -7.79 3.61 17.72
C LYS A 54 -7.40 3.23 19.15
N ASN A 55 -7.82 2.05 19.61
CA ASN A 55 -7.62 1.64 21.00
C ASN A 55 -6.26 1.00 21.27
N ASN A 56 -5.57 0.50 20.24
CA ASN A 56 -4.35 -0.30 20.44
C ASN A 56 -3.10 0.34 19.85
N GLU A 57 -3.17 0.97 18.67
CA GLU A 57 -1.98 1.25 17.87
C GLU A 57 -1.91 2.70 17.36
N LEU A 58 -3.04 3.40 17.26
CA LEU A 58 -3.11 4.73 16.68
C LEU A 58 -2.21 5.74 17.38
N TYR A 59 -2.15 5.71 18.71
CA TYR A 59 -1.32 6.64 19.48
C TYR A 59 0.17 6.33 19.33
N GLU A 60 0.56 5.05 19.24
CA GLU A 60 1.95 4.69 18.95
C GLU A 60 2.37 5.13 17.53
N MET A 61 1.48 4.93 16.54
CA MET A 61 1.69 5.45 15.18
C MET A 61 1.82 6.97 15.17
N LYS A 62 1.01 7.68 15.97
CA LYS A 62 1.09 9.14 16.10
C LYS A 62 2.43 9.57 16.71
N ASP A 63 2.86 8.94 17.78
CA ASP A 63 4.12 9.28 18.47
C ASP A 63 5.35 9.02 17.59
N LYS A 64 5.26 8.04 16.68
CA LYS A 64 6.27 7.77 15.64
C LYS A 64 6.18 8.67 14.41
N GLY A 65 5.24 9.61 14.38
CA GLY A 65 5.03 10.50 13.22
C GLY A 65 4.40 9.83 12.01
N ILE A 66 3.88 8.60 12.16
CA ILE A 66 3.20 7.85 11.09
C ILE A 66 1.77 8.35 10.92
N ALA A 67 1.08 8.65 12.04
CA ALA A 67 -0.29 9.12 12.04
C ALA A 67 -0.38 10.62 12.35
N ILE A 68 -1.07 11.36 11.49
CA ILE A 68 -1.34 12.79 11.64
C ILE A 68 -2.83 13.02 11.77
N LYS A 69 -3.22 13.81 12.78
CA LYS A 69 -4.60 14.26 12.96
C LYS A 69 -4.78 15.61 12.26
N ASP A 70 -5.64 15.64 11.25
CA ASP A 70 -6.06 16.86 10.56
C ASP A 70 -7.57 17.07 10.78
N GLY A 71 -7.89 18.03 11.65
CA GLY A 71 -9.25 18.24 12.16
C GLY A 71 -9.84 16.97 12.78
N ASN A 72 -10.89 16.44 12.13
CA ASN A 72 -11.60 15.23 12.56
C ASN A 72 -11.15 13.96 11.84
N ARG A 73 -10.10 14.03 11.01
CA ARG A 73 -9.61 12.91 10.22
C ARG A 73 -8.22 12.49 10.67
N TRP A 74 -7.96 11.19 10.57
CA TRP A 74 -6.64 10.62 10.70
C TRP A 74 -6.10 10.27 9.32
N THR A 75 -4.86 10.68 9.09
CA THR A 75 -4.09 10.37 7.89
C THR A 75 -2.80 9.68 8.29
N PHE A 76 -2.29 8.83 7.41
CA PHE A 76 -1.13 8.00 7.69
C PHE A 76 -0.16 8.07 6.54
N ASP A 77 1.14 8.22 6.83
CA ASP A 77 2.18 7.97 5.84
C ASP A 77 2.09 6.51 5.41
N ALA A 78 1.80 6.27 4.12
CA ALA A 78 1.50 4.93 3.63
C ALA A 78 2.70 3.99 3.75
N LYS A 79 3.91 4.50 3.51
CA LYS A 79 5.15 3.72 3.55
C LYS A 79 5.46 3.32 4.99
N ALA A 80 5.49 4.29 5.89
CA ALA A 80 5.79 4.04 7.30
C ALA A 80 4.70 3.18 7.96
N ALA A 81 3.42 3.36 7.60
CA ALA A 81 2.34 2.51 8.09
C ALA A 81 2.49 1.05 7.62
N LYS A 82 2.87 0.82 6.37
CA LYS A 82 3.09 -0.53 5.84
C LYS A 82 4.25 -1.24 6.54
N GLU A 83 5.34 -0.53 6.77
CA GLU A 83 6.50 -1.04 7.52
C GLU A 83 6.10 -1.38 8.97
N TYR A 84 5.38 -0.48 9.63
CA TYR A 84 4.88 -0.69 10.99
C TYR A 84 4.02 -1.95 11.10
N ILE A 85 3.04 -2.13 10.20
CA ILE A 85 2.14 -3.30 10.18
C ILE A 85 2.95 -4.59 10.00
N SER A 86 3.94 -4.56 9.10
CA SER A 86 4.79 -5.72 8.82
C SER A 86 5.59 -6.13 10.06
N ASP A 87 6.17 -5.17 10.77
CA ASP A 87 6.94 -5.43 11.99
C ASP A 87 6.05 -5.89 13.15
N TRP A 88 4.86 -5.30 13.29
CA TRP A 88 3.86 -5.76 14.25
C TRP A 88 3.49 -7.23 14.05
N PHE A 89 3.30 -7.64 12.79
CA PHE A 89 2.98 -9.03 12.45
C PHE A 89 4.13 -9.98 12.80
N ARG A 90 5.37 -9.62 12.42
CA ARG A 90 6.58 -10.43 12.72
C ARG A 90 6.78 -10.64 14.22
N LYS A 91 6.64 -9.58 15.03
CA LYS A 91 6.78 -9.67 16.48
C LYS A 91 5.82 -10.69 17.10
N ARG A 92 4.57 -10.73 16.63
CA ARG A 92 3.57 -11.69 17.10
C ARG A 92 3.85 -13.12 16.68
N VAL A 93 4.35 -13.34 15.46
CA VAL A 93 4.77 -14.67 15.03
C VAL A 93 5.88 -15.21 15.93
N LEU A 94 6.89 -14.39 16.23
CA LEU A 94 7.99 -14.79 17.13
C LEU A 94 7.50 -15.10 18.55
N GLN A 95 6.64 -14.26 19.12
CA GLN A 95 6.06 -14.48 20.45
C GLN A 95 5.24 -15.77 20.56
N GLN A 96 4.61 -16.23 19.48
CA GLN A 96 3.85 -17.49 19.45
C GLN A 96 4.76 -18.72 19.32
N MET A 97 5.98 -18.55 18.79
CA MET A 97 6.97 -19.63 18.70
C MET A 97 7.68 -19.86 20.03
N ASP A 98 7.94 -18.80 20.80
CA ASP A 98 8.56 -18.89 22.13
C ASP A 98 7.63 -19.50 23.21
N GLN A 99 6.34 -19.65 22.92
CA GLN A 99 5.33 -20.25 23.80
C GLN A 99 5.06 -21.74 23.52
N LYS A 100 5.80 -22.36 22.60
CA LYS A 100 5.72 -23.79 22.28
C LYS A 100 6.98 -24.53 22.72
#